data_AF-A0AAX1L8D4-F1
#
_entry.id   AF-A0AAX1L8D4-F1
#
_cell.length_a   1.000
_cell.length_b   1.000
_cell.length_c   1.000
_cell.angle_alpha   90.00
_cell.angle_beta   90.00
_cell.angle_gamma   90.00
#
_symmetry.space_group_name_H-M   'P 1'
#
loop_
_entity.id
_entity.type
_entity.pdbx_description
1 polymer ?
#
loop_
_entity_poly.entity_id
_entity_poly.type
_entity_poly.pdbx_seq_one_letter_code
_entity_poly.pdbx_strand_id
1 'polypeptide(L)'
;MAEHYGDAAAHLLALCAVAVLGFLAVVTSGGTFRAGAKFVLLRVDPRVVFSRRRRAVFASHFLAILRSQETWISLLVSVALFIYLSISGLLPPVVAVEPLAFLGLNAFSSTSSIRRLPMLRLRPGTAYAVLVASVGALVVPCALFACVVDVLLGGAALPALFSALACLVSVPLFVTLGIVIPTQRDNPISVLVAVALCSSLFRFSTLGWLLLALFLVSFAVACGVINARSLSTR
;
A
#
# COMPACT_ATOMS: atom_id res chain seq x y z
N MET A 1 -20.57 -26.43 -16.82
CA MET A 1 -20.74 -26.82 -15.40
C MET A 1 -19.47 -26.64 -14.58
N ALA A 2 -18.26 -26.90 -15.11
CA ALA A 2 -17.01 -26.69 -14.37
C ALA A 2 -16.70 -25.20 -14.04
N GLU A 3 -17.11 -24.25 -14.89
CA GLU A 3 -16.91 -22.81 -14.65
C GLU A 3 -17.66 -22.28 -13.41
N HIS A 4 -18.89 -22.73 -13.15
CA HIS A 4 -19.67 -22.29 -11.98
C HIS A 4 -19.12 -22.77 -10.63
N TYR A 5 -18.40 -23.90 -10.60
CA TYR A 5 -17.75 -24.37 -9.37
C TYR A 5 -16.44 -23.62 -9.08
N GLY A 6 -15.74 -23.14 -10.11
CA GLY A 6 -14.55 -22.29 -9.97
C GLY A 6 -14.87 -20.94 -9.33
N ASP A 7 -15.96 -20.30 -9.78
CA ASP A 7 -16.41 -19.00 -9.24
C ASP A 7 -16.88 -19.13 -7.78
N ALA A 8 -17.64 -20.18 -7.45
CA ALA A 8 -18.11 -20.41 -6.09
C ALA A 8 -16.96 -20.66 -5.10
N ALA A 9 -15.93 -21.41 -5.51
CA ALA A 9 -14.74 -21.66 -4.70
C ALA A 9 -13.91 -20.39 -4.50
N ALA A 10 -13.80 -19.54 -5.53
CA ALA A 10 -13.13 -18.24 -5.43
C ALA A 10 -13.85 -17.29 -4.47
N HIS A 11 -15.19 -17.23 -4.51
CA HIS A 11 -15.99 -16.43 -3.57
C HIS A 11 -15.90 -16.92 -2.12
N LEU A 12 -15.85 -18.24 -1.90
CA LEU A 12 -15.66 -18.83 -0.57
C LEU A 12 -14.26 -18.53 -0.01
N LEU A 13 -13.22 -18.64 -0.84
CA LEU A 13 -11.85 -18.29 -0.45
C LEU A 13 -11.72 -16.80 -0.12
N ALA A 14 -12.35 -15.93 -0.91
CA ALA A 14 -12.45 -14.50 -0.65
C ALA A 14 -13.12 -14.20 0.70
N LEU A 15 -14.27 -14.83 0.98
CA LEU A 15 -14.99 -14.68 2.25
C LEU A 15 -14.15 -15.16 3.44
N CYS A 16 -13.47 -16.30 3.31
CA CYS A 16 -12.56 -16.82 4.34
C CYS A 16 -11.37 -15.87 4.57
N ALA A 17 -10.77 -15.33 3.52
CA ALA A 17 -9.65 -14.38 3.63
C ALA A 17 -10.09 -13.09 4.35
N VAL A 18 -11.26 -12.54 4.01
CA VAL A 18 -11.85 -11.38 4.67
C VAL A 18 -12.16 -11.67 6.14
N ALA A 19 -12.72 -12.84 6.45
CA ALA A 19 -13.02 -13.25 7.82
C ALA A 19 -11.75 -13.43 8.67
N VAL A 20 -10.70 -14.06 8.11
CA VAL A 20 -9.40 -14.23 8.80
C VAL A 20 -8.72 -12.89 9.02
N LEU A 21 -8.74 -11.98 8.04
CA LEU A 21 -8.20 -10.63 8.19
C LEU A 21 -8.99 -9.79 9.18
N GLY A 22 -10.33 -9.92 9.20
CA GLY A 22 -11.19 -9.28 10.19
C GLY A 22 -10.91 -9.79 11.60
N PHE A 23 -10.73 -11.11 11.76
CA PHE A 23 -10.35 -11.71 13.04
C PHE A 23 -8.97 -11.25 13.50
N LEU A 24 -7.96 -11.26 12.61
CA LEU A 24 -6.63 -10.73 12.89
C LEU A 24 -6.68 -9.25 13.26
N ALA A 25 -7.50 -8.45 12.57
CA ALA A 25 -7.72 -7.05 12.91
C ALA A 25 -8.29 -6.89 14.32
N VAL A 26 -9.29 -7.67 14.71
CA VAL A 26 -9.86 -7.62 16.07
C VAL A 26 -8.83 -8.04 17.12
N VAL A 27 -8.08 -9.12 16.89
CA VAL A 27 -7.08 -9.65 17.83
C VAL A 27 -5.87 -8.71 17.99
N THR A 28 -5.46 -8.03 16.92
CA THR A 28 -4.26 -7.16 16.92
C THR A 28 -4.57 -5.69 17.15
N SER A 29 -5.83 -5.24 16.95
CA SER A 29 -6.28 -3.87 17.26
C SER A 29 -6.44 -3.60 18.77
N GLY A 30 -6.22 -4.61 19.62
CA GLY A 30 -6.17 -4.47 21.06
C GLY A 30 -4.88 -3.81 21.54
N GLY A 31 -4.91 -2.50 21.79
CA GLY A 31 -3.86 -1.84 22.58
C GLY A 31 -3.72 -0.34 22.35
N THR A 32 -4.66 0.43 22.89
CA THR A 32 -4.59 1.89 23.06
C THR A 32 -3.16 2.39 23.37
N PHE A 33 -2.78 3.50 22.72
CA PHE A 33 -1.65 4.43 22.92
C PHE A 33 -0.67 4.24 24.12
N ARG A 34 -1.14 3.80 25.30
CA ARG A 34 -0.34 3.62 26.53
C ARG A 34 0.71 2.49 26.45
N ALA A 35 0.51 1.45 25.64
CA ALA A 35 1.49 0.36 25.51
C ALA A 35 2.71 0.74 24.65
N GLY A 36 2.54 1.63 23.66
CA GLY A 36 3.60 2.02 22.73
C GLY A 36 4.77 2.77 23.39
N ALA A 37 4.49 3.65 24.36
CA ALA A 37 5.51 4.38 25.10
C ALA A 37 6.38 3.47 25.98
N LYS A 38 5.78 2.44 26.60
CA LYS A 38 6.49 1.46 27.44
C LYS A 38 7.46 0.60 26.63
N PHE A 39 7.09 0.20 25.40
CA PHE A 39 7.94 -0.63 24.54
C PHE A 39 9.16 0.10 23.98
N VAL A 40 9.03 1.39 23.70
CA VAL A 40 10.15 2.21 23.21
C VAL A 40 11.15 2.51 24.33
N LEU A 41 10.67 2.79 25.54
CA LEU A 41 11.51 3.00 26.73
C LEU A 41 12.27 1.74 27.16
N LEU A 42 11.74 0.53 26.92
CA LEU A 42 12.38 -0.74 27.30
C LEU A 42 13.45 -1.24 26.31
N ARG A 43 13.52 -0.74 25.07
CA ARG A 43 14.43 -1.25 24.03
C ARG A 43 15.53 -0.30 23.58
N VAL A 44 15.48 0.98 23.96
CA VAL A 44 16.49 1.96 23.58
C VAL A 44 17.39 2.24 24.79
N ASP A 45 18.25 1.27 25.09
CA ASP A 45 19.35 1.48 26.02
C ASP A 45 20.39 2.38 25.31
N PRO A 46 20.71 3.59 25.84
CA PRO A 46 21.54 4.59 25.17
C PRO A 46 22.98 4.14 24.90
N ARG A 47 23.40 2.99 25.46
CA ARG A 47 24.74 2.40 25.33
C ARG A 47 24.87 1.43 24.16
N VAL A 48 23.79 1.14 23.43
CA VAL A 48 23.77 0.07 22.44
C VAL A 48 24.16 0.58 21.04
N VAL A 49 25.02 -0.19 20.36
CA VAL A 49 25.54 0.00 18.99
C VAL A 49 24.51 0.60 18.04
N PHE A 50 24.93 1.61 17.26
CA PHE A 50 24.13 2.44 16.35
C PHE A 50 23.16 1.64 15.43
N SER A 51 23.55 0.43 15.03
CA SER A 51 22.74 -0.47 14.20
C SER A 51 21.50 -1.03 14.91
N ARG A 52 21.60 -1.37 16.20
CA ARG A 52 20.47 -1.86 17.02
C ARG A 52 19.47 -0.74 17.30
N ARG A 53 19.96 0.50 17.48
CA ARG A 53 19.09 1.68 17.64
C ARG A 53 18.22 1.91 16.41
N ARG A 54 18.79 1.83 15.19
CA ARG A 54 18.01 1.96 13.94
C ARG A 54 16.92 0.88 13.81
N ARG A 55 17.24 -0.38 14.12
CA ARG A 55 16.27 -1.48 14.10
C ARG A 55 15.14 -1.28 15.12
N ALA A 56 15.45 -0.81 16.32
CA ALA A 56 14.44 -0.53 17.34
C ALA A 56 13.50 0.63 16.92
N VAL A 57 14.05 1.68 16.30
CA VAL A 57 13.27 2.79 15.76
C VAL A 57 12.35 2.33 14.64
N PHE A 58 12.88 1.60 13.66
CA PHE A 58 12.07 1.02 12.59
C PHE A 58 10.96 0.10 13.12
N ALA A 59 11.31 -0.84 14.00
CA ALA A 59 10.35 -1.79 14.57
C ALA A 59 9.23 -1.08 15.36
N SER A 60 9.55 0.00 16.08
CA SER A 60 8.53 0.77 16.80
C SER A 60 7.58 1.52 15.88
N HIS A 61 8.08 2.09 14.77
CA HIS A 61 7.22 2.73 13.76
C HIS A 61 6.35 1.70 13.05
N PHE A 62 6.94 0.59 12.62
CA PHE A 62 6.22 -0.50 11.94
C PHE A 62 5.12 -1.09 12.83
N LEU A 63 5.42 -1.37 14.11
CA LEU A 63 4.42 -1.87 15.06
C LEU A 63 3.32 -0.84 15.36
N ALA A 64 3.64 0.45 15.38
CA ALA A 64 2.63 1.49 15.55
C ALA A 64 1.66 1.54 14.36
N ILE A 65 2.16 1.38 13.14
CA ILE A 65 1.33 1.29 11.94
C ILE A 65 0.48 0.02 11.97
N LEU A 66 1.07 -1.15 12.23
CA LEU A 66 0.33 -2.43 12.30
C LEU A 66 -0.78 -2.44 13.36
N ARG A 67 -0.64 -1.67 14.44
CA ARG A 67 -1.65 -1.58 15.50
C ARG A 67 -2.74 -0.55 15.22
N SER A 68 -2.60 0.29 14.19
CA SER A 68 -3.64 1.25 13.86
C SER A 68 -4.83 0.53 13.22
N GLN A 69 -6.05 0.90 13.61
CA GLN A 69 -7.28 0.35 13.00
C GLN A 69 -7.34 0.65 11.50
N GLU A 70 -6.82 1.81 11.09
CA GLU A 70 -6.75 2.26 9.70
C GLU A 70 -5.96 1.28 8.81
N THR A 71 -4.87 0.70 9.32
CA THR A 71 -4.08 -0.32 8.59
C THR A 71 -4.90 -1.54 8.25
N TRP A 72 -5.71 -2.02 9.21
CA TRP A 72 -6.55 -3.19 9.01
C TRP A 72 -7.74 -2.91 8.09
N ILE A 73 -8.35 -1.73 8.22
CA ILE A 73 -9.41 -1.28 7.29
C ILE A 73 -8.84 -1.20 5.87
N SER A 74 -7.66 -0.61 5.70
CA SER A 74 -7.00 -0.52 4.40
C SER A 74 -6.67 -1.91 3.82
N LEU A 75 -6.16 -2.84 4.63
CA LEU A 75 -5.95 -4.24 4.22
C LEU A 75 -7.25 -4.92 3.75
N LEU A 76 -8.35 -4.75 4.50
CA LEU A 76 -9.64 -5.31 4.12
C LEU A 76 -10.16 -4.71 2.80
N VAL A 77 -10.04 -3.39 2.63
CA VAL A 77 -10.41 -2.70 1.39
C VAL A 77 -9.55 -3.18 0.22
N SER A 78 -8.24 -3.32 0.41
CA SER A 78 -7.33 -3.85 -0.60
C SER A 78 -7.68 -5.27 -1.03
N VAL A 79 -8.02 -6.16 -0.09
CA VAL A 79 -8.43 -7.52 -0.43
C VAL A 79 -9.76 -7.54 -1.16
N ALA A 80 -10.76 -6.79 -0.68
CA ALA A 80 -12.05 -6.68 -1.36
C ALA A 80 -11.91 -6.14 -2.79
N LEU A 81 -11.07 -5.12 -2.96
CA LEU A 81 -10.78 -4.52 -4.27
C LEU A 81 -10.03 -5.50 -5.18
N PHE A 82 -9.10 -6.30 -4.64
CA PHE A 82 -8.37 -7.31 -5.42
C PHE A 82 -9.34 -8.32 -6.01
N ILE A 83 -10.24 -8.86 -5.19
CA ILE A 83 -11.27 -9.82 -5.62
C ILE A 83 -12.16 -9.20 -6.69
N TYR A 84 -12.64 -7.98 -6.47
CA TYR A 84 -13.47 -7.27 -7.43
C TYR A 84 -12.77 -7.04 -8.78
N LEU A 85 -11.49 -6.64 -8.77
CA LEU A 85 -10.71 -6.44 -9.98
C LEU A 85 -10.41 -7.75 -10.71
N SER A 86 -10.15 -8.83 -9.97
CA SER A 86 -9.98 -10.17 -10.57
C SER A 86 -11.23 -10.67 -11.28
N ILE A 87 -12.43 -10.37 -10.76
CA ILE A 87 -13.70 -10.79 -11.38
C ILE A 87 -14.07 -9.87 -12.56
N SER A 88 -13.93 -8.56 -12.39
CA SER A 88 -14.39 -7.58 -13.38
C SER A 88 -13.46 -7.46 -14.59
N GLY A 89 -12.17 -7.77 -14.44
CA GLY A 89 -11.18 -7.63 -15.51
C GLY A 89 -10.93 -6.19 -15.97
N LEU A 90 -11.45 -5.19 -15.25
CA LEU A 90 -11.37 -3.78 -15.64
C LEU A 90 -9.95 -3.20 -15.54
N LEU A 91 -9.20 -3.64 -14.53
CA LEU A 91 -7.83 -3.21 -14.24
C LEU A 91 -7.02 -4.40 -13.72
N PRO A 92 -5.68 -4.36 -13.80
CA PRO A 92 -4.81 -5.35 -13.17
C PRO A 92 -5.15 -5.49 -11.67
N PRO A 93 -5.43 -6.70 -11.15
CA PRO A 93 -5.75 -6.93 -9.74
C PRO A 93 -4.70 -6.37 -8.77
N VAL A 94 -3.44 -6.32 -9.18
CA VAL A 94 -2.32 -5.74 -8.42
C VAL A 94 -2.56 -4.28 -7.99
N VAL A 95 -3.34 -3.51 -8.76
CA VAL A 95 -3.71 -2.12 -8.42
C VAL A 95 -4.49 -2.05 -7.10
N ALA A 96 -5.11 -3.15 -6.66
CA ALA A 96 -5.81 -3.22 -5.40
C ALA A 96 -4.91 -3.05 -4.15
N VAL A 97 -3.59 -3.02 -4.31
CA VAL A 97 -2.63 -2.76 -3.24
C VAL A 97 -2.47 -1.25 -2.96
N GLU A 98 -2.91 -0.38 -3.88
CA GLU A 98 -2.81 1.08 -3.75
C GLU A 98 -3.46 1.66 -2.47
N PRO A 99 -4.62 1.16 -1.97
CA PRO A 99 -5.17 1.58 -0.69
C PRO A 99 -4.21 1.41 0.51
N LEU A 100 -3.28 0.45 0.46
CA LEU A 100 -2.24 0.29 1.48
C LEU A 100 -1.19 1.40 1.40
N ALA A 101 -0.90 1.92 0.21
CA ALA A 101 -0.02 3.07 0.06
C ALA A 101 -0.64 4.34 0.68
N PHE A 102 -1.98 4.47 0.68
CA PHE A 102 -2.67 5.57 1.37
C PHE A 102 -2.44 5.60 2.89
N LEU A 103 -2.00 4.49 3.51
CA LEU A 103 -1.56 4.51 4.90
C LEU A 103 -0.40 5.49 5.13
N GLY A 104 0.35 5.86 4.08
CA GLY A 104 1.34 6.93 4.12
C GLY A 104 0.77 8.27 4.60
N LEU A 105 -0.49 8.60 4.28
CA LEU A 105 -1.15 9.84 4.72
C LEU A 105 -1.29 9.89 6.25
N ASN A 106 -1.59 8.75 6.86
CA ASN A 106 -1.81 8.65 8.30
C ASN A 106 -0.58 8.13 9.06
N ALA A 107 0.47 7.68 8.37
CA ALA A 107 1.71 7.22 9.00
C ALA A 107 2.34 8.34 9.84
N PHE A 108 2.25 9.59 9.36
CA PHE A 108 2.77 10.73 10.11
C PHE A 108 1.94 11.00 11.37
N SER A 109 0.61 11.00 11.32
CA SER A 109 -0.23 11.22 12.52
C SER A 109 -0.11 10.07 13.53
N SER A 110 -0.15 8.83 13.05
CA SER A 110 -0.11 7.60 13.86
C SER A 110 1.19 7.42 14.65
N THR A 111 2.31 7.96 14.17
CA THR A 111 3.62 7.85 14.83
C THR A 111 3.97 9.09 15.66
N SER A 112 3.05 10.04 15.86
CA SER A 112 3.33 11.29 16.58
C SER A 112 3.82 11.10 18.01
N SER A 113 3.32 10.07 18.70
CA SER A 113 3.73 9.73 20.08
C SER A 113 5.20 9.30 20.15
N ILE A 114 5.68 8.56 19.15
CA ILE A 114 7.07 8.08 19.06
C ILE A 114 8.00 9.25 18.73
N ARG A 115 7.61 10.12 17.79
CA ARG A 115 8.42 11.28 17.38
C ARG A 115 8.58 12.35 18.47
N ARG A 116 7.64 12.42 19.43
CA ARG A 116 7.71 13.35 20.56
C ARG A 116 8.63 12.89 21.70
N LEU A 117 9.15 11.66 21.65
CA LEU A 117 10.05 11.14 22.69
C LEU A 117 11.43 11.83 22.61
N PRO A 118 11.91 12.48 23.69
CA PRO A 118 13.15 13.25 23.66
C PRO A 118 14.39 12.39 23.39
N MET A 119 14.38 11.12 23.79
CA MET A 119 15.48 10.16 23.56
C MET A 119 15.57 9.67 22.10
N LEU A 120 14.57 9.98 21.27
CA LEU A 120 14.44 9.54 19.88
C LEU A 120 14.36 10.69 18.89
N ARG A 121 14.96 11.85 19.21
CA ARG A 121 15.13 12.93 18.24
C ARG A 121 15.97 12.44 17.05
N LEU A 122 15.29 12.17 15.95
CA LEU A 122 15.87 11.81 14.66
C LEU A 122 16.04 13.08 13.81
N ARG A 123 17.02 13.07 12.90
CA ARG A 123 17.10 14.09 11.85
C ARG A 123 15.84 13.97 10.96
N PRO A 124 15.31 15.07 10.41
CA PRO A 124 14.06 15.05 9.63
C PRO A 124 14.11 14.05 8.47
N GLY A 125 15.22 14.01 7.71
CA GLY A 125 15.40 13.03 6.62
C GLY A 125 15.41 11.57 7.09
N THR A 126 15.95 11.28 8.27
CA THR A 126 15.92 9.93 8.84
C THR A 126 14.53 9.54 9.34
N ALA A 127 13.76 10.49 9.87
CA ALA A 127 12.37 10.24 10.28
C ALA A 127 11.49 9.96 9.04
N TYR A 128 11.69 10.72 7.96
CA TYR A 128 11.03 10.49 6.68
C TYR A 128 11.36 9.10 6.12
N ALA A 129 12.65 8.75 6.03
CA ALA A 129 13.08 7.45 5.51
C ALA A 129 12.52 6.28 6.34
N VAL A 130 12.46 6.42 7.67
CA VAL A 130 11.86 5.39 8.55
C VAL A 130 10.36 5.26 8.30
N LEU A 131 9.63 6.36 8.12
CA LEU A 131 8.21 6.33 7.79
C LEU A 131 7.95 5.61 6.47
N VAL A 132 8.64 6.02 5.41
CA VAL A 132 8.54 5.38 4.08
C VAL A 132 8.89 3.90 4.17
N ALA A 133 9.98 3.54 4.85
CA ALA A 133 10.38 2.15 5.02
C ALA A 133 9.34 1.34 5.81
N SER A 134 8.72 1.93 6.84
CA SER A 134 7.72 1.23 7.66
C SER A 134 6.42 0.96 6.91
N VAL A 135 5.95 1.89 6.08
CA VAL A 135 4.80 1.67 5.19
C VAL A 135 5.18 0.71 4.05
N GLY A 136 6.36 0.88 3.46
CA GLY A 136 6.89 0.00 2.42
C GLY A 136 7.06 -1.44 2.88
N ALA A 137 7.44 -1.68 4.14
CA ALA A 137 7.54 -3.03 4.72
C ALA A 137 6.19 -3.75 4.80
N LEU A 138 5.07 -3.02 4.78
CA LEU A 138 3.73 -3.59 4.66
C LEU A 138 3.32 -3.76 3.19
N VAL A 139 3.57 -2.74 2.37
CA VAL A 139 3.13 -2.71 0.96
C VAL A 139 3.89 -3.72 0.11
N VAL A 140 5.22 -3.86 0.27
CA VAL A 140 6.07 -4.78 -0.50
C VAL A 140 5.57 -6.23 -0.45
N PRO A 141 5.37 -6.88 0.72
CA PRO A 141 4.92 -8.27 0.74
C PRO A 141 3.50 -8.42 0.17
N CYS A 142 2.60 -7.45 0.39
CA CYS A 142 1.25 -7.47 -0.18
C CYS A 142 1.28 -7.33 -1.71
N ALA A 143 2.10 -6.42 -2.25
CA ALA A 143 2.30 -6.23 -3.68
C ALA A 143 2.89 -7.46 -4.35
N LEU A 144 3.92 -8.08 -3.74
CA LEU A 144 4.50 -9.31 -4.24
C LEU A 144 3.50 -10.46 -4.24
N PHE A 145 2.73 -10.62 -3.16
CA PHE A 145 1.68 -11.63 -3.08
C PHE A 145 0.62 -11.42 -4.16
N ALA A 146 0.12 -10.19 -4.31
CA ALA A 146 -0.85 -9.82 -5.34
C ALA A 146 -0.33 -10.11 -6.76
N CYS A 147 0.94 -9.78 -7.06
CA CYS A 147 1.57 -10.10 -8.34
C CYS A 147 1.64 -11.60 -8.60
N VAL A 148 2.06 -12.40 -7.61
CA VAL A 148 2.16 -13.85 -7.76
C VAL A 148 0.78 -14.44 -8.03
N VAL A 149 -0.24 -14.01 -7.29
CA VAL A 149 -1.62 -14.48 -7.49
C VAL A 149 -2.15 -14.08 -8.86
N ASP A 150 -1.92 -12.83 -9.30
CA ASP A 150 -2.35 -12.35 -10.62
C ASP A 150 -1.73 -13.17 -11.76
N VAL A 151 -0.44 -13.49 -11.68
CA VAL A 151 0.25 -14.34 -12.66
C VAL A 151 -0.30 -15.78 -12.64
N LEU A 152 -0.59 -16.33 -11.45
CA LEU A 152 -1.18 -17.67 -11.32
C LEU A 152 -2.61 -17.74 -11.88
N LEU A 153 -3.35 -16.64 -11.86
CA LEU A 153 -4.68 -16.50 -12.46
C LEU A 153 -4.63 -16.28 -13.99
N GLY A 154 -3.45 -16.31 -14.60
CA GLY A 154 -3.25 -16.13 -16.04
C GLY A 154 -2.98 -14.69 -16.48
N GLY A 155 -2.75 -13.78 -15.53
CA GLY A 155 -2.34 -12.40 -15.80
C GLY A 155 -0.93 -12.31 -16.39
N ALA A 156 -0.67 -11.23 -17.14
CA ALA A 156 0.65 -10.98 -17.71
C ALA A 156 1.62 -10.43 -16.65
N ALA A 157 2.79 -11.08 -16.51
CA ALA A 157 3.77 -10.75 -15.47
C ALA A 157 4.34 -9.32 -15.56
N LEU A 158 4.53 -8.80 -16.77
CA LEU A 158 5.08 -7.45 -16.98
C LEU A 158 4.13 -6.35 -16.46
N PRO A 159 2.84 -6.29 -16.88
CA PRO A 159 1.86 -5.35 -16.32
C PRO A 159 1.70 -5.46 -14.80
N ALA A 160 1.69 -6.68 -14.26
CA ALA A 160 1.63 -6.92 -12.82
C ALA A 160 2.83 -6.29 -12.10
N LEU A 161 4.05 -6.54 -12.60
CA LEU A 161 5.28 -5.97 -12.03
C LEU A 161 5.30 -4.44 -12.07
N PHE A 162 4.92 -3.84 -13.21
CA PHE A 162 4.84 -2.39 -13.32
C PHE A 162 3.81 -1.79 -12.37
N SER A 163 2.67 -2.46 -12.19
CA SER A 163 1.63 -2.03 -11.25
C SER A 163 2.12 -2.08 -9.79
N ALA A 164 2.84 -3.14 -9.41
CA ALA A 164 3.46 -3.24 -8.08
C ALA A 164 4.53 -2.17 -7.86
N LEU A 165 5.37 -1.88 -8.86
CA LEU A 165 6.36 -0.81 -8.78
C LEU A 165 5.69 0.56 -8.62
N ALA A 166 4.61 0.82 -9.35
CA ALA A 166 3.83 2.04 -9.20
C ALA A 166 3.27 2.20 -7.78
N CYS A 167 2.73 1.12 -7.19
CA CYS A 167 2.27 1.11 -5.79
C CYS A 167 3.40 1.39 -4.79
N LEU A 168 4.62 0.94 -5.07
CA LEU A 168 5.79 1.22 -4.21
C LEU A 168 6.26 2.67 -4.33
N VAL A 169 6.19 3.25 -5.52
CA VAL A 169 6.52 4.67 -5.77
C VAL A 169 5.48 5.61 -5.16
N SER A 170 4.23 5.17 -5.02
CA SER A 170 3.17 5.98 -4.40
C SER A 170 3.34 6.12 -2.88
N VAL A 171 3.99 5.16 -2.20
CA VAL A 171 4.29 5.22 -0.75
C VAL A 171 5.01 6.50 -0.33
N PRO A 172 6.19 6.87 -0.88
CA PRO A 172 6.86 8.11 -0.50
C PRO A 172 6.01 9.36 -0.80
N LEU A 173 5.22 9.35 -1.89
CA LEU A 173 4.32 10.45 -2.23
C LEU A 173 3.20 10.63 -1.19
N PHE A 174 2.57 9.54 -0.74
CA PHE A 174 1.55 9.65 0.31
C PHE A 174 2.13 10.00 1.67
N VAL A 175 3.35 9.54 1.96
CA VAL A 175 4.06 9.96 3.19
C VAL A 175 4.39 11.46 3.15
N THR A 176 4.87 12.01 2.03
CA THR A 176 5.09 13.46 1.93
C THR A 176 3.80 14.23 2.06
N LEU A 177 2.71 13.78 1.42
CA LEU A 177 1.39 14.38 1.57
C LEU A 177 0.90 14.34 3.02
N GLY A 178 1.05 13.22 3.73
CA GLY A 178 0.68 13.10 5.14
C GLY A 178 1.53 13.96 6.09
N ILE A 179 2.74 14.34 5.67
CA ILE A 179 3.58 15.30 6.40
C ILE A 179 3.12 16.73 6.16
N VAL A 180 2.86 17.09 4.90
CA VAL A 180 2.44 18.45 4.51
C VAL A 180 1.02 18.76 4.99
N ILE A 181 0.14 17.75 4.93
CA ILE A 181 -1.28 17.83 5.28
C ILE A 181 -1.56 16.79 6.37
N PRO A 182 -1.14 17.05 7.62
CA PRO A 182 -1.36 16.10 8.70
C PRO A 182 -2.86 15.96 8.98
N THR A 183 -3.35 14.73 8.94
CA THR A 183 -4.76 14.36 9.19
C THR A 183 -5.20 14.47 10.66
N GLN A 184 -4.48 15.26 11.49
CA GLN A 184 -4.77 15.30 12.93
C GLN A 184 -6.11 15.98 13.26
N ARG A 185 -6.97 15.21 13.94
CA ARG A 185 -8.18 15.59 14.71
C ARG A 185 -9.21 16.40 13.95
N ASP A 186 -10.27 15.71 13.51
CA ASP A 186 -11.60 16.28 13.25
C ASP A 186 -11.65 17.43 12.23
N ASN A 187 -10.65 17.54 11.35
CA ASN A 187 -10.73 18.48 10.24
C ASN A 187 -11.15 17.73 8.96
N PRO A 188 -12.47 17.63 8.67
CA PRO A 188 -12.95 16.93 7.48
C PRO A 188 -12.37 17.53 6.19
N ILE A 189 -11.94 18.79 6.22
CA ILE A 189 -11.32 19.47 5.08
C ILE A 189 -9.96 18.87 4.73
N SER A 190 -9.14 18.48 5.72
CA SER A 190 -7.82 17.87 5.42
C SER A 190 -7.97 16.50 4.78
N VAL A 191 -8.99 15.74 5.18
CA VAL A 191 -9.36 14.46 4.58
C VAL A 191 -9.87 14.68 3.15
N LEU A 192 -10.78 15.64 2.94
CA LEU A 192 -11.30 15.96 1.60
C LEU A 192 -10.19 16.44 0.64
N VAL A 193 -9.26 17.25 1.12
CA VAL A 193 -8.10 17.70 0.34
C VAL A 193 -7.17 16.53 0.03
N ALA A 194 -6.91 15.65 0.99
CA ALA A 194 -6.11 14.44 0.75
C ALA A 194 -6.78 13.51 -0.27
N VAL A 195 -8.10 13.29 -0.16
CA VAL A 195 -8.88 12.49 -1.13
C VAL A 195 -8.88 13.14 -2.51
N ALA A 196 -9.06 14.47 -2.59
CA ALA A 196 -9.01 15.21 -3.85
C ALA A 196 -7.63 15.09 -4.51
N LEU A 197 -6.54 15.21 -3.74
CA LEU A 197 -5.18 15.03 -4.21
C LEU A 197 -4.91 13.58 -4.63
N CYS A 198 -5.35 12.59 -3.86
CA CYS A 198 -5.28 11.17 -4.25
C CYS A 198 -6.03 10.91 -5.55
N SER A 199 -7.25 11.43 -5.70
CA SER A 199 -8.05 11.25 -6.91
C SER A 199 -7.39 11.90 -8.13
N SER A 200 -6.75 13.06 -7.92
CA SER A 200 -6.00 13.76 -8.97
C SER A 200 -4.77 12.95 -9.37
N LEU A 201 -3.99 12.45 -8.41
CA LEU A 201 -2.84 11.59 -8.65
C LEU A 201 -3.24 10.29 -9.37
N PHE A 202 -4.38 9.69 -9.02
CA PHE A 202 -4.89 8.49 -9.69
C PHE A 202 -5.32 8.77 -11.15
N ARG A 203 -5.92 9.95 -11.41
CA ARG A 203 -6.21 10.40 -12.78
C ARG A 203 -4.93 10.66 -13.58
N PHE A 204 -3.91 11.26 -12.95
CA PHE A 204 -2.62 11.46 -13.61
C PHE A 204 -1.86 10.16 -13.86
N SER A 205 -1.92 9.18 -12.95
CA SER A 205 -1.26 7.89 -13.12
C SER A 205 -1.94 7.06 -14.21
N THR A 206 -3.28 7.08 -14.29
CA THR A 206 -4.03 6.44 -15.39
C THR A 206 -3.73 7.08 -16.74
N LEU A 207 -3.66 8.42 -16.81
CA LEU A 207 -3.21 9.11 -18.02
C LEU A 207 -1.76 8.75 -18.40
N GLY A 208 -0.86 8.67 -17.42
CA GLY A 208 0.53 8.24 -17.63
C GLY A 208 0.62 6.81 -18.17
N TRP A 209 -0.18 5.89 -17.62
CA TRP A 209 -0.30 4.52 -18.13
C TRP A 209 -0.82 4.48 -19.56
N LEU A 210 -1.81 5.30 -19.89
CA LEU A 210 -2.40 5.38 -21.22
C LEU A 210 -1.38 5.91 -22.24
N LEU A 211 -0.59 6.91 -21.86
CA LEU A 211 0.52 7.43 -22.68
C LEU A 211 1.63 6.38 -22.87
N LEU A 212 1.99 5.66 -21.81
CA LEU A 212 3.02 4.62 -21.88
C LEU A 212 2.57 3.43 -22.74
N ALA A 213 1.30 3.03 -22.64
CA ALA A 213 0.70 2.04 -23.51
C ALA A 213 0.69 2.50 -24.98
N LEU A 214 0.30 3.76 -25.24
CA LEU A 214 0.36 4.34 -26.59
C LEU A 214 1.78 4.33 -27.15
N PHE A 215 2.76 4.69 -26.33
CA PHE A 215 4.17 4.69 -26.72
C PHE A 215 4.67 3.27 -27.03
N LEU A 216 4.38 2.29 -26.17
CA LEU A 216 4.75 0.88 -26.38
C LEU A 216 4.12 0.29 -27.64
N VAL A 217 2.83 0.59 -27.90
CA VAL A 217 2.15 0.16 -29.13
C VAL A 217 2.78 0.83 -30.35
N SER A 218 3.05 2.13 -30.30
CA SER A 218 3.69 2.87 -31.40
C SER A 218 5.09 2.33 -31.70
N PHE A 219 5.85 2.01 -30.65
CA PHE A 219 7.18 1.41 -30.77
C PHE A 219 7.12 -0.01 -31.33
N ALA A 220 6.18 -0.84 -30.88
CA ALA A 220 6.00 -2.20 -31.38
C ALA A 220 5.56 -2.23 -32.86
N VAL A 221 4.77 -1.25 -33.30
CA VAL A 221 4.43 -1.05 -34.72
C VAL A 221 5.65 -0.57 -35.51
N ALA A 222 6.43 0.39 -34.99
CA ALA A 222 7.64 0.89 -35.64
C ALA A 222 8.74 -0.17 -35.80
N CYS A 223 8.88 -1.08 -34.82
CA CYS A 223 9.80 -2.22 -34.87
C CYS A 223 9.27 -3.42 -35.68
N GLY A 224 8.07 -3.32 -36.28
CA GLY A 224 7.49 -4.38 -37.12
C GLY A 224 7.01 -5.62 -36.37
N VAL A 225 6.92 -5.55 -35.03
CA VAL A 225 6.46 -6.66 -34.17
C VAL A 225 4.93 -6.80 -34.25
N ILE A 226 4.21 -5.69 -34.51
CA ILE A 226 2.76 -5.67 -34.70
C ILE A 226 2.46 -5.10 -36.09
N ASN A 227 1.77 -5.86 -36.93
CA ASN A 227 1.38 -5.43 -38.26
C ASN A 227 0.22 -4.42 -38.15
N ALA A 228 0.41 -3.17 -38.57
CA ALA A 228 -0.57 -2.08 -38.37
C ALA A 228 -1.98 -2.40 -38.91
N ARG A 229 -2.11 -3.31 -39.88
CA ARG A 229 -3.40 -3.77 -40.42
C ARG A 229 -4.24 -4.59 -39.43
N SER A 230 -3.65 -5.27 -38.45
CA SER A 230 -4.41 -6.06 -37.47
C SER A 230 -5.12 -5.20 -36.41
N LEU A 231 -4.67 -3.97 -36.20
CA LEU A 231 -5.29 -3.01 -35.27
C LEU A 231 -6.54 -2.30 -35.84
N SER A 232 -6.78 -2.41 -37.15
CA SER A 232 -7.90 -1.75 -37.85
C SER A 232 -9.20 -2.59 -37.91
N THR A 233 -9.21 -3.80 -37.35
CA THR A 233 -10.32 -4.77 -37.49
C THR A 233 -11.04 -5.12 -36.18
N ARG A 234 -10.79 -4.36 -35.11
CA ARG A 234 -11.57 -4.37 -33.87
C ARG A 234 -12.05 -2.95 -33.58
#